data_AF-A0A397JRN2-F1
#
_entry.id   AF-A0A397JRN2-F1
#
_cell.length_a   1.000
_cell.length_b   1.000
_cell.length_c   1.000
_cell.angle_alpha   90.00
_cell.angle_beta   90.00
_cell.angle_gamma   90.00
#
_symmetry.space_group_name_H-M   'P 1'
#
loop_
_entity.id
_entity.type
_entity.pdbx_description
1 polymer ?
#
loop_
_entity_poly.entity_id
_entity_poly.type
_entity_poly.pdbx_seq_one_letter_code
_entity_poly.pdbx_strand_id
1 'polypeptide(L)'
;MPILERCLFVDIEAKLQCHELHQFSMVPSHGILTLRAYQINEVIHPKTVAEFFDRIILVFVERFEVGLATGCLIAHFIFEGLFCKTFAQVDCTGFDFTECKTKIDFELESHGFSVNSPSYAGIILTIIALGGILRRLPKAAAPATLAPPAPAPAPPIKPPPPPPTPFLIKVFQGWSIIAGIIICTYHSMTCITDFTVYVSDKADCPAHLQGCEMHLQDLNEGHGGKYIYIGRKREDHTSENHERAVTSLSFLADVNKNTQKPPGWGFWNPQDLSEGAGGKFIYMVWNKGEDITKPIIEIDFSTAESKGQHPGKRGASWININQDLTDGTDGKSIWCSYLRV
;
A
#
# COMPACT_ATOMS: atom_id res chain seq x y z
N MET A 1 -23.61 -49.04 2.03
CA MET A 1 -22.75 -49.65 0.98
C MET A 1 -23.57 -50.69 0.25
N PRO A 2 -23.31 -51.01 -1.03
CA PRO A 2 -22.30 -50.45 -1.97
C PRO A 2 -22.88 -49.32 -2.90
N ILE A 3 -22.10 -48.31 -3.31
CA ILE A 3 -21.38 -48.13 -4.62
C ILE A 3 -22.30 -47.56 -5.74
N LEU A 4 -22.21 -46.25 -6.07
CA LEU A 4 -21.55 -45.60 -7.25
C LEU A 4 -22.31 -45.80 -8.60
N GLU A 5 -22.31 -44.90 -9.62
CA GLU A 5 -21.53 -43.68 -9.90
C GLU A 5 -22.21 -42.69 -10.91
N ARG A 6 -21.78 -41.41 -10.91
CA ARG A 6 -21.70 -40.39 -12.01
C ARG A 6 -22.89 -40.00 -12.94
N CYS A 7 -23.12 -38.67 -12.96
CA CYS A 7 -23.31 -37.80 -14.15
C CYS A 7 -24.60 -37.95 -15.01
N LEU A 8 -25.01 -36.99 -15.88
CA LEU A 8 -24.37 -35.76 -16.41
C LEU A 8 -25.44 -34.69 -16.75
N PHE A 9 -25.08 -33.39 -16.71
CA PHE A 9 -25.69 -32.21 -17.40
C PHE A 9 -27.20 -31.88 -17.23
N VAL A 10 -27.49 -30.57 -17.11
CA VAL A 10 -28.78 -29.93 -17.42
C VAL A 10 -28.50 -28.58 -18.09
N ASP A 11 -29.07 -28.35 -19.27
CA ASP A 11 -29.02 -27.07 -19.98
C ASP A 11 -29.94 -26.00 -19.35
N ILE A 12 -29.51 -24.74 -19.40
CA ILE A 12 -30.42 -23.58 -19.51
C ILE A 12 -29.84 -22.60 -20.53
N GLU A 13 -30.37 -22.60 -21.75
CA GLU A 13 -30.16 -21.56 -22.75
C GLU A 13 -31.46 -20.72 -22.88
N ALA A 14 -31.40 -19.42 -22.61
CA ALA A 14 -32.56 -18.53 -22.72
C ALA A 14 -32.20 -17.05 -23.00
N LYS A 15 -31.97 -16.75 -24.29
CA LYS A 15 -32.30 -15.50 -25.01
C LYS A 15 -32.44 -14.17 -24.25
N LEU A 16 -31.67 -13.16 -24.69
CA LEU A 16 -32.25 -11.88 -25.13
C LEU A 16 -31.37 -11.26 -26.23
N GLN A 17 -31.96 -10.52 -27.19
CA GLN A 17 -31.26 -10.06 -28.41
C GLN A 17 -31.94 -8.82 -29.02
N CYS A 18 -31.15 -7.82 -29.45
CA CYS A 18 -31.56 -6.58 -30.16
C CYS A 18 -32.47 -5.61 -29.35
N HIS A 19 -32.62 -4.29 -29.63
CA HIS A 19 -32.11 -3.26 -30.58
C HIS A 19 -32.46 -1.89 -29.90
N GLU A 20 -31.79 -0.72 -29.94
CA GLU A 20 -30.59 -0.09 -30.56
C GLU A 20 -29.93 0.84 -29.50
N LEU A 21 -28.68 1.35 -29.54
CA LEU A 21 -27.79 1.98 -30.55
C LEU A 21 -28.03 3.49 -30.81
N HIS A 22 -27.21 4.36 -30.19
CA HIS A 22 -26.71 5.59 -30.84
C HIS A 22 -25.36 6.07 -30.28
N GLN A 23 -24.54 6.62 -31.18
CA GLN A 23 -23.10 6.85 -31.09
C GLN A 23 -22.61 7.78 -29.96
N PHE A 24 -21.41 7.52 -29.42
CA PHE A 24 -20.38 8.54 -29.22
C PHE A 24 -18.96 7.98 -29.49
N SER A 25 -18.00 8.85 -29.79
CA SER A 25 -16.76 8.50 -30.51
C SER A 25 -15.66 7.84 -29.66
N MET A 26 -14.98 6.84 -30.22
CA MET A 26 -13.67 6.37 -29.72
C MET A 26 -12.54 7.27 -30.23
N VAL A 27 -11.79 7.88 -29.31
CA VAL A 27 -10.50 8.52 -29.60
C VAL A 27 -9.37 7.48 -29.39
N PRO A 28 -8.43 7.29 -30.32
CA PRO A 28 -7.43 6.23 -30.21
C PRO A 28 -6.39 6.51 -29.11
N SER A 29 -6.37 5.63 -28.10
CA SER A 29 -5.49 5.69 -26.92
C SER A 29 -3.98 5.76 -27.22
N HIS A 30 -3.56 5.35 -28.42
CA HIS A 30 -2.18 5.45 -28.87
C HIS A 30 -1.64 6.89 -28.87
N GLY A 31 -2.47 7.89 -29.21
CA GLY A 31 -2.04 9.29 -29.25
C GLY A 31 -1.55 9.81 -27.90
N ILE A 32 -2.20 9.38 -26.80
CA ILE A 32 -1.83 9.76 -25.43
C ILE A 32 -0.48 9.14 -25.05
N LEU A 33 -0.25 7.86 -25.38
CA LEU A 33 1.02 7.18 -25.09
C LEU A 33 2.19 7.79 -25.87
N THR A 34 2.02 8.11 -27.15
CA THR A 34 3.06 8.77 -27.95
C THR A 34 3.36 10.18 -27.42
N LEU A 35 2.34 10.96 -27.05
CA LEU A 35 2.53 12.29 -26.46
C LEU A 35 3.27 12.23 -25.12
N ARG A 36 2.91 11.27 -24.24
CA ARG A 36 3.58 11.05 -22.95
C ARG A 36 5.04 10.63 -23.13
N ALA A 37 5.32 9.73 -24.08
CA ALA A 37 6.69 9.31 -24.40
C ALA A 37 7.54 10.48 -24.94
N TYR A 38 6.97 11.31 -25.82
CA TYR A 38 7.63 12.51 -26.34
C TYR A 38 7.95 13.54 -25.23
N GLN A 39 6.98 13.81 -24.34
CA GLN A 39 7.15 14.71 -23.20
C GLN A 39 8.24 14.21 -22.22
N ILE A 40 8.31 12.89 -21.96
CA ILE A 40 9.38 12.30 -21.15
C ILE A 40 10.74 12.43 -21.84
N ASN A 41 10.80 12.26 -23.17
CA ASN A 41 12.04 12.37 -23.94
C ASN A 41 12.64 13.79 -23.90
N GLU A 42 11.82 14.86 -23.92
CA GLU A 42 12.33 16.23 -23.76
C GLU A 42 12.87 16.52 -22.35
N VAL A 43 12.36 15.87 -21.30
CA VAL A 43 12.84 16.06 -19.92
C VAL A 43 14.20 15.38 -19.70
N ILE A 44 14.49 14.30 -20.44
CA ILE A 44 15.73 13.51 -20.29
C ILE A 44 16.93 14.14 -21.03
N HIS A 45 16.74 15.17 -21.86
CA HIS A 45 17.81 15.82 -22.64
C HIS A 45 17.93 17.35 -22.39
N PRO A 46 18.18 17.80 -21.14
CA PRO A 46 18.53 19.19 -20.85
C PRO A 46 19.89 19.54 -21.46
N LYS A 47 20.08 20.80 -21.91
CA LYS A 47 21.35 21.25 -22.49
C LYS A 47 22.37 21.68 -21.43
N THR A 48 21.90 22.04 -20.24
CA THR A 48 22.70 22.44 -19.09
C THR A 48 22.15 21.83 -17.79
N VAL A 49 23.02 21.73 -16.77
CA VAL A 49 22.64 21.23 -15.43
C VAL A 49 21.66 22.16 -14.72
N ALA A 50 21.71 23.47 -14.99
CA ALA A 50 20.75 24.43 -14.43
C ALA A 50 19.32 24.20 -14.95
N GLU A 51 19.14 24.06 -16.27
CA GLU A 51 17.83 23.75 -16.87
C GLU A 51 17.22 22.44 -16.35
N PHE A 52 18.05 21.47 -15.96
CA PHE A 52 17.58 20.22 -15.35
C PHE A 52 16.98 20.47 -13.96
N PHE A 53 17.67 21.22 -13.10
CA PHE A 53 17.17 21.53 -11.76
C PHE A 53 15.94 22.45 -11.77
N ASP A 54 15.91 23.48 -12.63
CA ASP A 54 14.73 24.35 -12.76
C ASP A 54 13.49 23.57 -13.23
N ARG A 55 13.66 22.64 -14.19
CA ARG A 55 12.57 21.77 -14.66
C ARG A 55 12.11 20.77 -13.60
N ILE A 56 13.04 20.24 -12.79
CA ILE A 56 12.68 19.42 -11.62
C ILE A 56 11.87 20.23 -10.60
N ILE A 57 12.32 21.42 -10.24
CA ILE A 57 11.64 22.29 -9.27
C ILE A 57 10.22 22.62 -9.77
N LEU A 58 10.05 22.97 -11.04
CA LEU A 58 8.74 23.27 -11.63
C LEU A 58 7.78 22.07 -11.54
N VAL A 59 8.24 20.86 -11.86
CA VAL A 59 7.43 19.63 -11.78
C VAL A 59 7.10 19.24 -10.34
N PHE A 60 8.02 19.46 -9.40
CA PHE A 60 7.81 19.16 -7.98
C PHE A 60 6.79 20.12 -7.33
N VAL A 61 6.85 21.42 -7.65
CA VAL A 61 5.96 22.43 -7.07
C VAL A 61 4.50 22.24 -7.49
N GLU A 62 4.23 21.83 -8.73
CA GLU A 62 2.85 21.59 -9.19
C GLU A 62 2.28 20.22 -8.80
N ARG A 63 3.11 19.22 -8.48
CA ARG A 63 2.66 17.82 -8.30
C ARG A 63 3.37 17.09 -7.16
N PHE A 64 3.00 17.45 -5.93
CA PHE A 64 3.53 16.89 -4.67
C PHE A 64 3.69 15.36 -4.67
N GLU A 65 2.66 14.59 -5.05
CA GLU A 65 2.67 13.12 -5.19
C GLU A 65 3.83 12.61 -6.07
N VAL A 66 4.05 13.25 -7.23
CA VAL A 66 5.06 12.86 -8.22
C VAL A 66 6.45 13.33 -7.78
N GLY A 67 6.51 14.50 -7.14
CA GLY A 67 7.72 15.01 -6.50
C GLY A 67 8.23 14.09 -5.39
N LEU A 68 7.34 13.60 -4.52
CA LEU A 68 7.70 12.66 -3.46
C LEU A 68 8.27 11.35 -4.03
N ALA A 69 7.57 10.71 -4.97
CA ALA A 69 8.04 9.48 -5.61
C ALA A 69 9.38 9.66 -6.35
N THR A 70 9.57 10.81 -7.03
CA THR A 70 10.82 11.13 -7.74
C THR A 70 11.96 11.45 -6.76
N GLY A 71 11.67 12.16 -5.67
CA GLY A 71 12.61 12.45 -4.59
C GLY A 71 13.09 11.18 -3.88
N CYS A 72 12.17 10.26 -3.58
CA CYS A 72 12.50 8.94 -3.05
C CYS A 72 13.38 8.14 -4.03
N LEU A 73 13.11 8.17 -5.35
CA LEU A 73 13.98 7.55 -6.35
C LEU A 73 15.39 8.17 -6.40
N ILE A 74 15.51 9.50 -6.33
CA ILE A 74 16.82 10.19 -6.33
C ILE A 74 17.59 9.87 -5.04
N ALA A 75 16.93 9.89 -3.88
CA ALA A 75 17.52 9.48 -2.61
C ALA A 75 17.97 8.02 -2.67
N HIS A 76 17.13 7.12 -3.22
CA HIS A 76 17.44 5.70 -3.39
C HIS A 76 18.66 5.48 -4.29
N PHE A 77 18.80 6.20 -5.41
CA PHE A 77 20.01 6.14 -6.25
C PHE A 77 21.27 6.69 -5.54
N ILE A 78 21.14 7.73 -4.73
CA ILE A 78 22.26 8.26 -3.93
C ILE A 78 22.67 7.24 -2.85
N PHE A 79 21.70 6.63 -2.15
CA PHE A 79 21.97 5.60 -1.16
C PHE A 79 22.53 4.32 -1.78
N GLU A 80 21.96 3.79 -2.88
CA GLU A 80 22.54 2.65 -3.62
C GLU A 80 23.96 2.97 -4.10
N GLY A 81 24.21 4.17 -4.63
CA GLY A 81 25.54 4.60 -5.06
C GLY A 81 26.55 4.62 -3.91
N LEU A 82 26.15 5.09 -2.73
CA LEU A 82 26.99 5.09 -1.53
C LEU A 82 27.20 3.66 -1.00
N PHE A 83 26.14 2.85 -0.91
CA PHE A 83 26.21 1.45 -0.48
C PHE A 83 27.11 0.61 -1.40
N CYS A 84 26.94 0.71 -2.72
CA CYS A 84 27.78 0.00 -3.69
C CYS A 84 29.24 0.44 -3.62
N LYS A 85 29.52 1.69 -3.25
CA LYS A 85 30.89 2.17 -2.99
C LYS A 85 31.47 1.50 -1.74
N THR A 86 30.76 1.48 -0.61
CA THR A 86 31.19 0.78 0.61
C THR A 86 31.40 -0.72 0.36
N PHE A 87 30.46 -1.39 -0.33
CA PHE A 87 30.58 -2.78 -0.77
C PHE A 87 31.81 -3.05 -1.66
N ALA A 88 32.23 -2.09 -2.48
CA ALA A 88 33.41 -2.21 -3.34
C ALA A 88 34.74 -1.97 -2.59
N GLN A 89 34.69 -1.38 -1.40
CA GLN A 89 35.86 -1.13 -0.54
C GLN A 89 36.07 -2.25 0.50
N VAL A 90 34.99 -2.89 0.97
CA VAL A 90 35.06 -3.98 1.95
C VAL A 90 35.32 -5.32 1.27
N ASP A 91 36.60 -5.64 1.05
CA ASP A 91 37.02 -7.00 0.72
C ASP A 91 36.97 -7.90 1.97
N CYS A 92 36.09 -8.91 1.95
CA CYS A 92 35.98 -9.95 2.98
C CYS A 92 36.59 -11.31 2.55
N THR A 93 37.41 -11.36 1.50
CA THR A 93 38.10 -12.61 1.13
C THR A 93 39.13 -13.01 2.20
N GLY A 94 39.04 -14.25 2.68
CA GLY A 94 39.91 -14.79 3.74
C GLY A 94 39.46 -14.50 5.18
N PHE A 95 38.48 -13.60 5.38
CA PHE A 95 37.94 -13.23 6.69
C PHE A 95 36.79 -14.16 7.14
N ASP A 96 36.58 -14.31 8.45
CA ASP A 96 35.39 -14.98 8.97
C ASP A 96 34.16 -14.05 9.01
N PHE A 97 32.98 -14.61 9.33
CA PHE A 97 31.72 -13.86 9.36
C PHE A 97 31.71 -12.71 10.39
N THR A 98 32.34 -12.93 11.54
CA THR A 98 32.44 -11.94 12.64
C THR A 98 33.38 -10.81 12.25
N GLU A 99 34.55 -11.15 11.70
CA GLU A 99 35.56 -10.16 11.29
C GLU A 99 35.09 -9.34 10.08
N CYS A 100 34.45 -10.00 9.10
CA CYS A 100 33.77 -9.33 7.99
C CYS A 100 32.64 -8.41 8.49
N LYS A 101 31.81 -8.86 9.45
CA LYS A 101 30.76 -8.02 10.06
C LYS A 101 31.36 -6.77 10.71
N THR A 102 32.35 -6.90 11.59
CA THR A 102 32.96 -5.75 12.28
C THR A 102 33.56 -4.74 11.29
N LYS A 103 34.12 -5.22 10.17
CA LYS A 103 34.65 -4.37 9.09
C LYS A 103 33.55 -3.65 8.30
N ILE A 104 32.40 -4.29 8.10
CA ILE A 104 31.20 -3.66 7.52
C ILE A 104 30.62 -2.61 8.48
N ASP A 105 30.47 -2.95 9.77
CA ASP A 105 29.95 -2.04 10.79
C ASP A 105 30.81 -0.77 10.87
N PHE A 106 32.14 -0.92 10.93
CA PHE A 106 33.09 0.20 10.97
C PHE A 106 32.97 1.13 9.74
N GLU A 107 32.81 0.58 8.53
CA GLU A 107 32.66 1.40 7.31
C GLU A 107 31.25 1.97 7.12
N LEU A 108 30.25 1.46 7.86
CA LEU A 108 28.94 2.11 8.00
C LEU A 108 29.04 3.29 8.99
N GLU A 109 29.68 3.11 10.14
CA GLU A 109 29.95 4.19 11.10
C GLU A 109 30.81 5.30 10.49
N SER A 110 31.83 4.96 9.68
CA SER A 110 32.70 5.93 9.00
C SER A 110 31.94 6.86 8.02
N HIS A 111 30.81 6.39 7.49
CA HIS A 111 29.90 7.15 6.63
C HIS A 111 28.67 7.70 7.37
N GLY A 112 28.62 7.60 8.71
CA GLY A 112 27.58 8.18 9.57
C GLY A 112 26.31 7.34 9.75
N PHE A 113 26.32 6.06 9.38
CA PHE A 113 25.18 5.16 9.59
C PHE A 113 25.20 4.54 11.00
N SER A 114 24.02 4.44 11.63
CA SER A 114 23.87 3.80 12.95
C SER A 114 23.84 2.27 12.84
N VAL A 115 24.89 1.61 13.33
CA VAL A 115 24.99 0.14 13.37
C VAL A 115 24.13 -0.51 14.46
N ASN A 116 23.56 0.29 15.37
CA ASN A 116 22.60 -0.19 16.38
C ASN A 116 21.25 -0.59 15.77
N SER A 117 20.98 -0.27 14.50
CA SER A 117 19.83 -0.75 13.73
C SER A 117 20.11 -2.13 13.12
N PRO A 118 19.44 -3.23 13.55
CA PRO A 118 19.80 -4.60 13.13
C PRO A 118 19.66 -4.89 11.63
N SER A 119 18.97 -4.02 10.88
CA SER A 119 18.67 -4.19 9.45
C SER A 119 19.92 -4.17 8.56
N TYR A 120 20.74 -3.12 8.63
CA TYR A 120 21.74 -2.86 7.58
C TYR A 120 22.84 -3.93 7.50
N ALA A 121 23.52 -4.23 8.60
CA ALA A 121 24.56 -5.26 8.62
C ALA A 121 24.01 -6.66 8.25
N GLY A 122 22.79 -7.01 8.73
CA GLY A 122 22.14 -8.29 8.42
C GLY A 122 21.76 -8.42 6.93
N ILE A 123 21.23 -7.35 6.33
CA ILE A 123 20.91 -7.28 4.90
C ILE A 123 22.20 -7.38 4.07
N ILE A 124 23.26 -6.64 4.43
CA ILE A 124 24.56 -6.70 3.73
C ILE A 124 25.13 -8.12 3.74
N LEU A 125 25.22 -8.76 4.91
CA LEU A 125 25.77 -10.11 5.04
C LEU A 125 24.93 -11.15 4.28
N THR A 126 23.61 -10.97 4.22
CA THR A 126 22.71 -11.80 3.39
C THR A 126 23.01 -11.63 1.90
N ILE A 127 23.21 -10.39 1.42
CA ILE A 127 23.57 -10.09 0.02
C ILE A 127 24.95 -10.68 -0.32
N ILE A 128 25.93 -10.57 0.58
CA ILE A 128 27.27 -11.17 0.40
C ILE A 128 27.18 -12.69 0.28
N ALA A 129 26.40 -13.35 1.14
CA ALA A 129 26.21 -14.80 1.11
C ALA A 129 25.58 -15.27 -0.22
N LEU A 130 24.52 -14.59 -0.68
CA LEU A 130 23.85 -14.89 -1.95
C LEU A 130 24.78 -14.65 -3.17
N GLY A 131 25.55 -13.56 -3.16
CA GLY A 131 26.56 -13.29 -4.19
C GLY A 131 27.71 -14.31 -4.20
N GLY A 132 28.11 -14.81 -3.04
CA GLY A 132 29.12 -15.87 -2.89
C GLY A 132 28.67 -17.21 -3.46
N ILE A 133 27.39 -17.57 -3.30
CA ILE A 133 26.79 -18.78 -3.88
C ILE A 133 26.82 -18.71 -5.41
N LEU A 134 26.45 -17.56 -6.00
CA LEU A 134 26.47 -17.37 -7.46
C LEU A 134 27.86 -17.49 -8.10
N ARG A 135 28.94 -17.19 -7.36
CA ARG A 135 30.32 -17.37 -7.83
C ARG A 135 30.84 -18.82 -7.77
N ARG A 136 30.08 -19.77 -7.20
CA ARG A 136 30.50 -21.18 -7.03
C ARG A 136 29.81 -22.19 -7.96
N LEU A 137 29.10 -21.74 -9.00
CA LEU A 137 28.63 -22.63 -10.06
C LEU A 137 29.84 -23.21 -10.83
N PRO A 138 29.91 -24.54 -11.05
CA PRO A 138 31.09 -25.17 -11.65
C PRO A 138 31.28 -24.74 -13.10
N LYS A 139 32.47 -24.24 -13.41
CA LYS A 139 32.88 -23.85 -14.76
C LYS A 139 32.87 -25.10 -15.66
N ALA A 140 31.98 -25.12 -16.65
CA ALA A 140 31.85 -26.25 -17.57
C ALA A 140 33.19 -26.61 -18.22
N ALA A 141 33.54 -27.90 -18.23
CA ALA A 141 34.81 -28.38 -18.73
C ALA A 141 34.91 -28.19 -20.26
N ALA A 142 36.03 -27.66 -20.72
CA ALA A 142 36.33 -27.58 -22.15
C ALA A 142 36.74 -28.97 -22.70
N PRO A 143 36.33 -29.34 -23.92
CA PRO A 143 36.73 -30.60 -24.53
C PRO A 143 38.24 -30.62 -24.87
N ALA A 144 38.83 -31.82 -24.85
CA ALA A 144 40.27 -32.01 -25.04
C ALA A 144 40.73 -31.75 -26.48
N THR A 145 41.94 -31.20 -26.62
CA THR A 145 42.58 -30.86 -27.90
C THR A 145 43.06 -32.12 -28.64
N LEU A 146 42.81 -32.18 -29.96
CA LEU A 146 43.48 -33.12 -30.88
C LEU A 146 44.32 -32.34 -31.91
N ALA A 147 45.31 -33.04 -32.50
CA ALA A 147 46.37 -32.44 -33.30
C ALA A 147 45.89 -31.91 -34.69
N PRO A 148 46.55 -30.88 -35.25
CA PRO A 148 46.09 -30.22 -36.48
C PRO A 148 46.55 -30.93 -37.77
N PRO A 149 45.67 -31.01 -38.79
CA PRO A 149 46.08 -31.28 -40.18
C PRO A 149 46.54 -30.01 -40.92
N ALA A 150 47.05 -30.18 -42.14
CA ALA A 150 47.68 -29.14 -42.98
C ALA A 150 46.74 -27.98 -43.40
N PRO A 151 47.27 -26.79 -43.72
CA PRO A 151 46.47 -25.57 -43.92
C PRO A 151 45.67 -25.57 -45.24
N ALA A 152 44.38 -25.27 -45.12
CA ALA A 152 43.49 -24.92 -46.23
C ALA A 152 43.46 -23.38 -46.45
N PRO A 153 43.12 -22.89 -47.66
CA PRO A 153 43.07 -21.45 -47.94
C PRO A 153 42.02 -20.71 -47.10
N ALA A 154 42.30 -19.45 -46.78
CA ALA A 154 41.55 -18.69 -45.77
C ALA A 154 40.10 -18.34 -46.22
N PRO A 155 39.08 -18.62 -45.40
CA PRO A 155 37.71 -18.17 -45.65
C PRO A 155 37.53 -16.67 -45.33
N PRO A 156 36.52 -16.00 -45.90
CA PRO A 156 36.26 -14.58 -45.66
C PRO A 156 35.90 -14.28 -44.19
N ILE A 157 36.42 -13.16 -43.68
CA ILE A 157 36.26 -12.72 -42.29
C ILE A 157 34.79 -12.36 -42.03
N LYS A 158 34.11 -13.13 -41.17
CA LYS A 158 32.84 -12.69 -40.57
C LYS A 158 33.11 -11.58 -39.55
N PRO A 159 32.23 -10.56 -39.44
CA PRO A 159 32.30 -9.60 -38.36
C PRO A 159 32.15 -10.31 -37.00
N PRO A 160 32.82 -9.83 -35.94
CA PRO A 160 32.75 -10.47 -34.62
C PRO A 160 31.33 -10.40 -34.04
N PRO A 161 30.90 -11.42 -33.27
CA PRO A 161 29.63 -11.36 -32.56
C PRO A 161 29.65 -10.22 -31.52
N PRO A 162 28.50 -9.58 -31.24
CA PRO A 162 28.42 -8.55 -30.20
C PRO A 162 28.79 -9.14 -28.83
N PRO A 163 29.42 -8.35 -27.94
CA PRO A 163 29.83 -8.84 -26.62
C PRO A 163 28.60 -9.30 -25.82
N PRO A 164 28.69 -10.42 -25.09
CA PRO A 164 27.57 -10.91 -24.29
C PRO A 164 27.26 -9.91 -23.17
N THR A 165 26.05 -9.36 -23.17
CA THR A 165 25.58 -8.48 -22.10
C THR A 165 25.60 -9.24 -20.77
N PRO A 166 26.29 -8.74 -19.72
CA PRO A 166 26.46 -9.49 -18.48
C PRO A 166 25.11 -9.86 -17.85
N PHE A 167 24.88 -11.17 -17.68
CA PHE A 167 23.65 -11.73 -17.09
C PHE A 167 23.29 -11.08 -15.74
N LEU A 168 24.30 -10.73 -14.95
CA LEU A 168 24.19 -9.98 -13.69
C LEU A 168 23.33 -8.70 -13.79
N ILE A 169 23.41 -7.95 -14.89
CA ILE A 169 22.68 -6.68 -15.05
C ILE A 169 21.16 -6.92 -15.04
N LYS A 170 20.69 -8.04 -15.61
CA LYS A 170 19.26 -8.39 -15.60
C LYS A 170 18.75 -8.90 -14.26
N VAL A 171 19.63 -9.38 -13.37
CA VAL A 171 19.24 -9.91 -12.06
C VAL A 171 18.99 -8.76 -11.07
N PHE A 172 19.85 -7.74 -11.05
CA PHE A 172 19.74 -6.64 -10.08
C PHE A 172 18.53 -5.72 -10.32
N GLN A 173 18.15 -5.46 -11.58
CA GLN A 173 17.02 -4.58 -11.92
C GLN A 173 15.67 -5.07 -11.38
N GLY A 174 15.49 -6.38 -11.16
CA GLY A 174 14.25 -6.93 -10.59
C GLY A 174 14.16 -6.81 -9.06
N TRP A 175 15.28 -6.88 -8.35
CA TRP A 175 15.29 -6.94 -6.88
C TRP A 175 15.19 -5.54 -6.23
N SER A 176 15.84 -4.52 -6.81
CA SER A 176 15.78 -3.15 -6.29
C SER A 176 14.35 -2.60 -6.27
N ILE A 177 13.56 -2.84 -7.33
CA ILE A 177 12.15 -2.43 -7.42
C ILE A 177 11.30 -3.10 -6.33
N ILE A 178 11.47 -4.40 -6.08
CA ILE A 178 10.70 -5.12 -5.07
C ILE A 178 11.08 -4.66 -3.66
N ALA A 179 12.38 -4.45 -3.38
CA ALA A 179 12.84 -3.92 -2.10
C ALA A 179 12.31 -2.49 -1.84
N GLY A 180 12.36 -1.63 -2.86
CA GLY A 180 11.81 -0.26 -2.80
C GLY A 180 10.30 -0.24 -2.54
N ILE A 181 9.53 -1.12 -3.21
CA ILE A 181 8.09 -1.28 -2.96
C ILE A 181 7.85 -1.73 -1.51
N ILE A 182 8.56 -2.76 -1.03
CA ILE A 182 8.41 -3.26 0.34
C ILE A 182 8.69 -2.14 1.36
N ILE A 183 9.81 -1.42 1.23
CA ILE A 183 10.17 -0.32 2.12
C ILE A 183 9.11 0.79 2.09
N CYS A 184 8.65 1.20 0.90
CA CYS A 184 7.58 2.21 0.78
C CYS A 184 6.26 1.74 1.41
N THR A 185 5.88 0.46 1.27
CA THR A 185 4.67 -0.08 1.92
C THR A 185 4.80 -0.23 3.44
N TYR A 186 6.02 -0.34 3.97
CA TYR A 186 6.26 -0.47 5.41
C TYR A 186 6.21 0.88 6.14
N HIS A 187 6.49 1.99 5.44
CA HIS A 187 6.78 3.28 6.06
C HIS A 187 5.56 4.16 6.37
N SER A 188 4.34 3.74 6.02
CA SER A 188 3.11 4.54 6.15
C SER A 188 1.88 3.73 6.56
N MET A 189 2.03 2.80 7.51
CA MET A 189 0.89 2.20 8.20
C MET A 189 0.24 3.23 9.13
N THR A 190 -0.67 4.06 8.61
CA THR A 190 -1.47 4.97 9.45
C THR A 190 -2.54 4.19 10.22
N CYS A 191 -2.76 4.57 11.48
CA CYS A 191 -3.85 4.08 12.31
C CYS A 191 -4.84 5.21 12.63
N ILE A 192 -6.10 4.86 12.89
CA ILE A 192 -7.05 5.80 13.47
C ILE A 192 -6.66 6.00 14.95
N THR A 193 -6.54 7.25 15.40
CA THR A 193 -6.20 7.61 16.79
C THR A 193 -7.35 8.31 17.53
N ASP A 194 -8.33 8.85 16.81
CA ASP A 194 -9.56 9.40 17.40
C ASP A 194 -10.71 9.51 16.40
N PHE A 195 -11.91 9.80 16.91
CA PHE A 195 -13.07 10.15 16.11
C PHE A 195 -13.66 11.51 16.51
N THR A 196 -14.32 12.17 15.57
CA THR A 196 -15.18 13.33 15.82
C THR A 196 -16.56 13.10 15.21
N VAL A 197 -17.56 13.85 15.65
CA VAL A 197 -18.93 13.82 15.10
C VAL A 197 -19.29 15.23 14.69
N TYR A 198 -19.75 15.38 13.45
CA TYR A 198 -20.33 16.61 12.92
C TYR A 198 -21.85 16.47 12.84
N VAL A 199 -22.56 17.52 13.25
CA VAL A 199 -24.03 17.60 13.27
C VAL A 199 -24.43 18.91 12.60
N SER A 200 -25.36 18.86 11.65
CA SER A 200 -25.86 20.04 10.94
C SER A 200 -27.38 19.99 10.71
N ASP A 201 -27.98 21.17 10.53
CA ASP A 201 -29.34 21.35 10.02
C ASP A 201 -29.41 21.30 8.48
N LYS A 202 -28.29 21.00 7.80
CA LYS A 202 -28.16 20.91 6.34
C LYS A 202 -27.23 19.77 5.93
N ALA A 203 -27.37 19.33 4.68
CA ALA A 203 -26.49 18.33 4.05
C ALA A 203 -25.12 18.93 3.65
N ASP A 204 -24.39 19.53 4.59
CA ASP A 204 -23.14 20.28 4.35
C ASP A 204 -21.94 19.74 5.17
N CYS A 205 -21.68 18.43 5.06
CA CYS A 205 -20.47 17.81 5.63
C CYS A 205 -19.18 18.46 5.08
N PRO A 206 -18.31 19.06 5.94
CA PRO A 206 -17.01 19.55 5.52
C PRO A 206 -16.06 18.37 5.28
N ALA A 207 -15.17 18.44 4.30
CA ALA A 207 -14.21 17.34 4.03
C ALA A 207 -13.27 17.03 5.23
N HIS A 208 -12.99 18.04 6.06
CA HIS A 208 -12.18 17.90 7.28
C HIS A 208 -12.76 18.73 8.43
N LEU A 209 -12.68 18.20 9.65
CA LEU A 209 -13.08 18.89 10.88
C LEU A 209 -12.08 18.59 12.00
N GLN A 210 -11.51 19.62 12.64
CA GLN A 210 -10.58 19.49 13.78
C GLN A 210 -9.35 18.57 13.52
N GLY A 211 -8.93 18.43 12.25
CA GLY A 211 -7.84 17.52 11.85
C GLY A 211 -8.28 16.06 11.62
N CYS A 212 -9.59 15.77 11.69
CA CYS A 212 -10.18 14.53 11.22
C CYS A 212 -10.58 14.64 9.74
N GLU A 213 -10.38 13.55 9.00
CA GLU A 213 -10.99 13.26 7.70
C GLU A 213 -12.47 12.89 7.93
N MET A 214 -13.41 13.52 7.24
CA MET A 214 -14.85 13.24 7.43
C MET A 214 -15.37 12.17 6.48
N HIS A 215 -16.15 11.20 6.99
CA HIS A 215 -16.90 10.28 6.15
C HIS A 215 -18.16 10.97 5.61
N LEU A 216 -18.45 10.82 4.31
CA LEU A 216 -19.52 11.54 3.63
C LEU A 216 -20.92 10.92 3.77
N GLN A 217 -21.02 9.74 4.39
CA GLN A 217 -22.29 9.10 4.71
C GLN A 217 -22.99 9.86 5.85
N ASP A 218 -24.20 10.35 5.60
CA ASP A 218 -25.11 10.82 6.63
C ASP A 218 -25.72 9.61 7.35
N LEU A 219 -25.64 9.58 8.68
CA LEU A 219 -26.16 8.48 9.50
C LEU A 219 -27.69 8.52 9.66
N ASN A 220 -28.34 9.63 9.29
CA ASN A 220 -29.79 9.78 9.26
C ASN A 220 -30.36 9.76 7.83
N GLU A 221 -29.60 9.29 6.83
CA GLU A 221 -30.01 9.36 5.42
C GLU A 221 -31.36 8.66 5.17
N GLY A 222 -32.36 9.45 4.75
CA GLY A 222 -33.72 8.97 4.47
C GLY A 222 -34.65 8.91 5.69
N HIS A 223 -34.14 9.13 6.91
CA HIS A 223 -34.92 9.11 8.16
C HIS A 223 -35.27 10.51 8.68
N GLY A 224 -34.53 11.53 8.24
CA GLY A 224 -34.74 12.92 8.66
C GLY A 224 -34.09 13.24 10.01
N GLY A 225 -34.43 14.39 10.59
CA GLY A 225 -33.73 14.93 11.76
C GLY A 225 -32.52 15.78 11.36
N LYS A 226 -31.43 15.69 12.13
CA LYS A 226 -30.14 16.32 11.83
C LYS A 226 -29.35 15.50 10.81
N TYR A 227 -28.53 16.14 10.01
CA TYR A 227 -27.50 15.47 9.22
C TYR A 227 -26.30 15.18 10.12
N ILE A 228 -25.86 13.93 10.19
CA ILE A 228 -24.84 13.48 11.14
C ILE A 228 -23.75 12.69 10.44
N TYR A 229 -22.50 13.09 10.65
CA TYR A 229 -21.33 12.53 9.98
C TYR A 229 -20.21 12.21 10.98
N ILE A 230 -19.53 11.08 10.80
CA ILE A 230 -18.37 10.70 11.63
C ILE A 230 -17.08 11.04 10.89
N GLY A 231 -16.17 11.72 11.59
CA GLY A 231 -14.80 11.92 11.16
C GLY A 231 -13.80 11.07 11.94
N ARG A 232 -12.68 10.77 11.31
CA ARG A 232 -11.58 9.96 11.86
C ARG A 232 -10.27 10.74 11.82
N LYS A 233 -9.52 10.73 12.92
CA LYS A 233 -8.15 11.24 12.97
C LYS A 233 -7.19 10.11 12.63
N ARG A 234 -6.34 10.30 11.62
CA ARG A 234 -5.25 9.38 11.27
C ARG A 234 -3.93 9.93 11.77
N GLU A 235 -3.06 9.05 12.26
CA GLU A 235 -1.65 9.34 12.54
C GLU A 235 -0.81 8.11 12.15
N ASP A 236 0.48 8.30 11.84
CA ASP A 236 1.40 7.19 11.53
C ASP A 236 1.54 6.25 12.74
N HIS A 237 1.40 4.95 12.53
CA HIS A 237 1.53 3.98 13.63
C HIS A 237 3.01 3.70 13.94
N THR A 238 3.42 4.00 15.17
CA THR A 238 4.78 3.74 15.67
C THR A 238 4.73 2.96 16.98
N SER A 239 5.86 2.37 17.37
CA SER A 239 6.02 1.76 18.70
C SER A 239 5.83 2.76 19.86
N GLU A 240 5.99 4.06 19.59
CA GLU A 240 5.88 5.14 20.58
C GLU A 240 4.45 5.67 20.75
N ASN A 241 3.55 5.41 19.79
CA ASN A 241 2.16 5.87 19.84
C ASN A 241 1.12 4.75 19.77
N HIS A 242 1.53 3.49 19.92
CA HIS A 242 0.64 2.33 19.87
C HIS A 242 -0.55 2.45 20.85
N GLU A 243 -0.29 2.96 22.06
CA GLU A 243 -1.28 3.26 23.10
C GLU A 243 -2.39 4.26 22.65
N ARG A 244 -2.10 5.09 21.63
CA ARG A 244 -3.00 6.11 21.09
C ARG A 244 -3.83 5.61 19.90
N ALA A 245 -3.50 4.45 19.34
CA ALA A 245 -4.25 3.84 18.25
C ALA A 245 -5.58 3.25 18.76
N VAL A 246 -6.66 3.46 18.00
CA VAL A 246 -7.96 2.83 18.27
C VAL A 246 -7.86 1.33 17.98
N THR A 247 -8.23 0.50 18.95
CA THR A 247 -8.10 -0.97 18.89
C THR A 247 -9.43 -1.70 18.86
N SER A 248 -10.50 -1.07 19.37
CA SER A 248 -11.88 -1.56 19.34
C SER A 248 -12.87 -0.41 19.16
N LEU A 249 -13.91 -0.62 18.35
CA LEU A 249 -14.97 0.34 18.04
C LEU A 249 -16.33 -0.39 18.10
N SER A 250 -17.35 0.26 18.66
CA SER A 250 -18.75 -0.18 18.58
C SER A 250 -19.71 1.01 18.58
N PHE A 251 -20.96 0.73 18.26
CA PHE A 251 -22.10 1.60 18.51
C PHE A 251 -23.02 0.92 19.53
N LEU A 252 -23.74 1.71 20.33
CA LEU A 252 -24.66 1.25 21.36
C LEU A 252 -26.00 1.99 21.22
N ALA A 253 -27.10 1.24 21.18
CA ALA A 253 -28.46 1.79 21.14
C ALA A 253 -29.13 1.72 22.52
N ASP A 254 -29.80 2.80 22.93
CA ASP A 254 -30.65 2.86 24.14
C ASP A 254 -32.01 3.49 23.80
N VAL A 255 -33.05 3.09 24.53
CA VAL A 255 -34.39 3.72 24.44
C VAL A 255 -34.48 5.02 25.23
N ASN A 256 -33.50 5.31 26.10
CA ASN A 256 -33.40 6.56 26.86
C ASN A 256 -32.13 7.34 26.46
N LYS A 257 -32.18 8.68 26.59
CA LYS A 257 -30.99 9.51 26.39
C LYS A 257 -30.00 9.29 27.53
N ASN A 258 -28.85 8.68 27.22
CA ASN A 258 -27.77 8.49 28.18
C ASN A 258 -26.96 9.79 28.32
N THR A 259 -26.50 10.07 29.54
CA THR A 259 -25.69 11.26 29.89
C THR A 259 -24.32 10.89 30.47
N GLN A 260 -24.01 9.59 30.61
CA GLN A 260 -22.79 9.07 31.20
C GLN A 260 -22.11 8.06 30.28
N LYS A 261 -20.76 8.01 30.28
CA LYS A 261 -20.01 7.08 29.44
C LYS A 261 -20.44 5.62 29.72
N PRO A 262 -20.84 4.85 28.69
CA PRO A 262 -21.17 3.44 28.85
C PRO A 262 -20.06 2.63 29.54
N PRO A 263 -20.41 1.72 30.48
CA PRO A 263 -19.42 0.92 31.19
C PRO A 263 -18.68 -0.02 30.24
N GLY A 264 -17.41 -0.33 30.56
CA GLY A 264 -16.54 -1.19 29.75
C GLY A 264 -15.79 -0.47 28.61
N TRP A 265 -16.12 0.80 28.32
CA TRP A 265 -15.48 1.56 27.25
C TRP A 265 -14.54 2.66 27.78
N GLY A 266 -13.40 2.85 27.11
CA GLY A 266 -12.42 3.89 27.41
C GLY A 266 -12.91 5.27 26.99
N PHE A 267 -13.41 5.38 25.76
CA PHE A 267 -13.83 6.63 25.11
C PHE A 267 -15.25 6.49 24.55
N TRP A 268 -15.95 7.61 24.42
CA TRP A 268 -17.27 7.69 23.78
C TRP A 268 -17.51 9.10 23.24
N ASN A 269 -18.49 9.23 22.35
CA ASN A 269 -19.08 10.52 22.00
C ASN A 269 -20.48 10.62 22.63
N PRO A 270 -20.80 11.68 23.41
CA PRO A 270 -22.11 11.88 24.02
C PRO A 270 -23.18 12.39 23.02
N GLN A 271 -22.81 12.70 21.77
CA GLN A 271 -23.76 13.02 20.73
C GLN A 271 -24.59 11.79 20.37
N ASP A 272 -25.91 11.97 20.32
CA ASP A 272 -26.83 11.01 19.75
C ASP A 272 -26.73 11.05 18.22
N LEU A 273 -26.39 9.92 17.62
CA LEU A 273 -26.22 9.78 16.17
C LEU A 273 -27.55 9.61 15.42
N SER A 274 -28.68 9.57 16.14
CA SER A 274 -30.04 9.52 15.59
C SER A 274 -30.80 10.85 15.73
N GLU A 275 -30.12 11.96 16.10
CA GLU A 275 -30.79 13.16 16.63
C GLU A 275 -31.86 13.71 15.67
N GLY A 276 -33.13 13.62 16.08
CA GLY A 276 -34.29 14.10 15.33
C GLY A 276 -34.91 13.09 14.35
N ALA A 277 -34.27 11.95 14.10
CA ALA A 277 -34.83 10.87 13.26
C ALA A 277 -35.90 10.03 13.99
N GLY A 278 -35.96 10.10 15.33
CA GLY A 278 -37.03 9.51 16.15
C GLY A 278 -36.86 8.03 16.51
N GLY A 279 -35.66 7.46 16.30
CA GLY A 279 -35.32 6.09 16.68
C GLY A 279 -34.86 5.94 18.13
N LYS A 280 -34.06 4.90 18.39
CA LYS A 280 -33.28 4.75 19.62
C LYS A 280 -32.09 5.70 19.61
N PHE A 281 -31.68 6.18 20.77
CA PHE A 281 -30.47 6.99 20.91
C PHE A 281 -29.23 6.14 20.62
N ILE A 282 -28.41 6.55 19.65
CA ILE A 282 -27.23 5.78 19.21
C ILE A 282 -25.95 6.51 19.62
N TYR A 283 -25.04 5.81 20.31
CA TYR A 283 -23.76 6.37 20.77
C TYR A 283 -22.56 5.61 20.21
N MET A 284 -21.54 6.33 19.77
CA MET A 284 -20.23 5.77 19.37
C MET A 284 -19.32 5.58 20.58
N VAL A 285 -18.71 4.40 20.70
CA VAL A 285 -17.80 4.02 21.80
C VAL A 285 -16.54 3.33 21.27
N TRP A 286 -15.38 3.62 21.87
CA TRP A 286 -14.11 3.03 21.43
C TRP A 286 -13.08 2.87 22.54
N ASN A 287 -12.14 1.95 22.32
CA ASN A 287 -10.96 1.73 23.15
C ASN A 287 -9.69 2.01 22.33
N LYS A 288 -8.59 2.28 23.03
CA LYS A 288 -7.26 2.53 22.46
C LYS A 288 -6.21 1.73 23.21
N GLY A 289 -5.13 1.34 22.54
CA GLY A 289 -3.95 0.75 23.18
C GLY A 289 -4.16 -0.62 23.86
N GLU A 290 -5.13 -1.42 23.41
CA GLU A 290 -5.34 -2.77 23.94
C GLU A 290 -4.29 -3.76 23.38
N ASP A 291 -3.39 -4.26 24.23
CA ASP A 291 -2.15 -5.00 23.87
C ASP A 291 -2.31 -6.17 22.86
N ILE A 292 -3.50 -6.78 22.79
CA ILE A 292 -3.78 -7.96 21.95
C ILE A 292 -4.52 -7.63 20.65
N THR A 293 -5.02 -6.40 20.48
CA THR A 293 -5.96 -6.03 19.42
C THR A 293 -5.36 -5.01 18.46
N LYS A 294 -4.80 -5.51 17.35
CA LYS A 294 -4.16 -4.69 16.30
C LYS A 294 -4.99 -3.45 15.88
N PRO A 295 -4.34 -2.31 15.55
CA PRO A 295 -5.03 -1.06 15.24
C PRO A 295 -6.12 -1.14 14.17
N ILE A 296 -7.17 -0.34 14.37
CA ILE A 296 -8.15 0.00 13.34
C ILE A 296 -7.53 1.06 12.39
N ILE A 297 -7.63 0.80 11.09
CA ILE A 297 -7.03 1.65 10.04
C ILE A 297 -8.07 2.26 9.08
N GLU A 298 -9.30 1.76 9.07
CA GLU A 298 -10.40 2.27 8.24
C GLU A 298 -11.73 2.06 8.97
N ILE A 299 -12.68 2.97 8.76
CA ILE A 299 -14.11 2.74 9.00
C ILE A 299 -14.87 3.00 7.70
N ASP A 300 -15.96 2.28 7.48
CA ASP A 300 -16.85 2.44 6.33
C ASP A 300 -18.30 2.22 6.76
N PHE A 301 -19.23 2.88 6.08
CA PHE A 301 -20.66 2.81 6.37
C PHE A 301 -21.40 2.26 5.15
N SER A 302 -22.35 1.36 5.37
CA SER A 302 -23.07 0.67 4.29
C SER A 302 -24.56 0.64 4.57
N THR A 303 -25.31 1.30 3.69
CA THR A 303 -26.77 1.34 3.70
C THR A 303 -27.35 0.06 3.11
N ALA A 304 -28.42 -0.47 3.71
CA ALA A 304 -29.13 -1.66 3.26
C ALA A 304 -30.61 -1.36 3.00
N GLU A 305 -31.08 -1.70 1.80
CA GLU A 305 -32.48 -1.49 1.36
C GLU A 305 -33.51 -2.23 2.22
N SER A 306 -33.10 -3.31 2.90
CA SER A 306 -33.95 -4.10 3.80
C SER A 306 -33.57 -3.85 5.27
N LYS A 307 -34.52 -3.42 6.09
CA LYS A 307 -34.35 -3.23 7.54
C LYS A 307 -33.86 -4.51 8.22
N GLY A 308 -32.80 -4.40 9.03
CA GLY A 308 -32.18 -5.53 9.74
C GLY A 308 -31.26 -6.42 8.89
N GLN A 309 -31.14 -6.19 7.58
CA GLN A 309 -30.23 -6.95 6.72
C GLN A 309 -28.84 -6.29 6.70
N HIS A 310 -27.91 -6.76 7.53
CA HIS A 310 -26.53 -6.30 7.49
C HIS A 310 -25.91 -6.61 6.10
N PRO A 311 -25.48 -5.60 5.31
CA PRO A 311 -25.05 -5.82 3.92
C PRO A 311 -23.71 -6.57 3.85
N GLY A 312 -22.83 -6.33 4.84
CA GLY A 312 -21.69 -7.18 5.16
C GLY A 312 -20.47 -6.90 4.28
N LYS A 313 -19.52 -6.09 4.78
CA LYS A 313 -18.31 -5.80 4.02
C LYS A 313 -17.44 -7.05 3.94
N ARG A 314 -17.15 -7.49 2.71
CA ARG A 314 -16.49 -8.78 2.42
C ARG A 314 -14.98 -8.63 2.39
N GLY A 315 -14.29 -9.50 3.13
CA GLY A 315 -12.82 -9.58 3.18
C GLY A 315 -12.37 -9.99 4.59
N ALA A 316 -11.32 -10.82 4.69
CA ALA A 316 -10.93 -11.45 5.96
C ALA A 316 -10.54 -10.46 7.09
N SER A 317 -10.19 -9.22 6.76
CA SER A 317 -9.77 -8.19 7.72
C SER A 317 -10.87 -7.18 8.07
N TRP A 318 -12.04 -7.23 7.41
CA TRP A 318 -13.16 -6.34 7.68
C TRP A 318 -14.07 -6.93 8.76
N ILE A 319 -14.26 -6.18 9.84
CA ILE A 319 -15.14 -6.53 10.95
C ILE A 319 -16.41 -5.69 10.86
N ASN A 320 -17.55 -6.35 10.91
CA ASN A 320 -18.87 -5.77 10.80
C ASN A 320 -19.39 -5.48 12.22
N ILE A 321 -19.86 -4.26 12.50
CA ILE A 321 -20.44 -3.92 13.82
C ILE A 321 -21.93 -4.25 13.78
N ASN A 322 -22.36 -5.19 14.62
CA ASN A 322 -23.74 -5.66 14.68
C ASN A 322 -24.66 -4.73 15.49
N GLN A 323 -24.72 -3.46 15.10
CA GLN A 323 -25.70 -2.46 15.54
C GLN A 323 -26.16 -1.68 14.32
N ASP A 324 -27.47 -1.66 14.09
CA ASP A 324 -28.10 -0.79 13.10
C ASP A 324 -28.06 0.65 13.64
N LEU A 325 -27.53 1.60 12.87
CA LEU A 325 -27.43 3.00 13.28
C LEU A 325 -28.76 3.74 13.13
N THR A 326 -29.75 3.12 12.49
CA THR A 326 -31.11 3.62 12.34
C THR A 326 -32.11 2.70 13.07
N ASP A 327 -31.68 2.11 14.19
CA ASP A 327 -32.50 1.22 15.00
C ASP A 327 -33.67 1.99 15.64
N GLY A 328 -34.90 1.57 15.36
CA GLY A 328 -36.13 2.21 15.82
C GLY A 328 -36.83 3.13 14.80
N THR A 329 -36.15 3.57 13.73
CA THR A 329 -36.77 4.32 12.63
C THR A 329 -37.25 3.39 11.51
N ASP A 330 -38.11 3.85 10.59
CA ASP A 330 -38.58 3.06 9.46
C ASP A 330 -37.92 3.51 8.15
N GLY A 331 -37.28 2.57 7.45
CA GLY A 331 -36.55 2.82 6.21
C GLY A 331 -35.41 1.83 6.01
N LYS A 332 -34.33 2.32 5.39
CA LYS A 332 -33.09 1.58 5.15
C LYS A 332 -32.25 1.51 6.43
N SER A 333 -31.63 0.37 6.72
CA SER A 333 -30.66 0.24 7.82
C SER A 333 -29.30 0.79 7.41
N ILE A 334 -28.57 1.45 8.32
CA ILE A 334 -27.19 1.91 8.09
C ILE A 334 -26.25 1.18 9.05
N TRP A 335 -25.20 0.57 8.52
CA TRP A 335 -24.28 -0.28 9.29
C TRP A 335 -22.83 0.19 9.17
N CYS A 336 -22.08 0.16 10.28
CA CYS A 336 -20.65 0.44 10.27
C CYS A 336 -19.83 -0.86 10.16
N SER A 337 -18.77 -0.83 9.35
CA SER A 337 -17.70 -1.82 9.34
C SER A 337 -16.35 -1.14 9.60
N TYR A 338 -15.37 -1.87 10.13
CA TYR A 338 -14.01 -1.37 10.32
C TYR A 338 -12.95 -2.35 9.83
N LEU A 339 -11.81 -1.83 9.38
CA LEU A 339 -10.67 -2.60 8.93
C LEU A 339 -9.57 -2.56 9.99
N ARG A 340 -8.96 -3.70 10.28
CA ARG A 340 -7.71 -3.79 11.05
C ARG A 340 -6.61 -4.46 10.24
N VAL A 341 -5.36 -4.17 10.58
CA VAL A 341 -4.15 -4.82 10.02
C VAL A 341 -3.89 -6.20 10.62
#